data_AF-A0A843HWY5-F1
#
_entry.id   AF-A0A843HWY5-F1
#
_cell.length_a   1.000
_cell.length_b   1.000
_cell.length_c   1.000
_cell.angle_alpha   90.00
_cell.angle_beta   90.00
_cell.angle_gamma   90.00
#
_symmetry.space_group_name_H-M   'P 1'
#
loop_
_entity.id
_entity.type
_entity.pdbx_description
1 polymer ?
#
loop_
_entity_poly.entity_id
_entity_poly.type
_entity_poly.pdbx_seq_one_letter_code
_entity_poly.pdbx_strand_id
1 'polypeptide(L)'
;MIKIYKGDSVYKVTINDPFLPVDFEFKGEDINISLSQLGLSVSIYDDKVVVEKPLDLKEHVVDLGEKAFELDRKRKRYVIYNIDAGAYKRFQDPLYINIPFFISTKEGETRGYFFNSASKLIFDIGLEEYYKVKVLVPEDSLA
;
A
#
# COMPACT_ATOMS: atom_id res chain seq x y z
N MET A 1 -0.65 -10.50 15.49
CA MET A 1 -1.44 -9.56 16.32
C MET A 1 -1.52 -8.21 15.61
N ILE A 2 -2.70 -7.60 15.46
CA ILE A 2 -2.83 -6.28 14.84
C ILE A 2 -2.97 -5.23 15.95
N LYS A 3 -2.21 -4.15 15.87
CA LYS A 3 -2.35 -2.96 16.74
C LYS A 3 -2.47 -1.71 15.89
N ILE A 4 -3.19 -0.72 16.40
CA ILE A 4 -3.45 0.53 15.69
C ILE A 4 -3.14 1.68 16.62
N TYR A 5 -2.26 2.56 16.18
CA TYR A 5 -1.90 3.78 16.89
C TYR A 5 -2.38 4.99 16.11
N LYS A 6 -2.73 6.06 16.81
CA LYS A 6 -3.14 7.34 16.20
C LYS A 6 -2.28 8.48 16.72
N GLY A 7 -1.77 9.29 15.79
CA GLY A 7 -1.08 10.55 16.05
C GLY A 7 -1.56 11.59 15.04
N ASP A 8 -2.09 12.71 15.52
CA ASP A 8 -2.73 13.74 14.68
C ASP A 8 -3.75 13.14 13.68
N SER A 9 -3.45 13.24 12.38
CA SER A 9 -4.25 12.70 11.28
C SER A 9 -3.74 11.36 10.72
N VAL A 10 -2.72 10.76 11.35
CA VAL A 10 -2.04 9.55 10.87
C VAL A 10 -2.41 8.35 11.75
N TYR A 11 -2.74 7.25 11.08
CA TYR A 11 -2.91 5.94 11.71
C TYR A 11 -1.71 5.06 11.38
N LYS A 12 -1.02 4.56 12.41
CA LYS A 12 0.01 3.53 12.25
C LYS A 12 -0.61 2.18 12.55
N VAL A 13 -0.73 1.34 11.54
CA VAL A 13 -1.21 -0.05 11.68
C VAL A 13 0.02 -0.96 11.72
N THR A 14 0.18 -1.72 12.80
CA THR A 14 1.21 -2.76 12.90
C THR A 14 0.55 -4.13 12.80
N ILE A 15 1.06 -4.96 11.90
CA ILE A 15 0.60 -6.33 11.69
C ILE A 15 1.70 -7.26 12.20
N ASN A 16 1.36 -8.10 13.17
CA ASN A 16 2.29 -8.96 13.91
C ASN A 16 3.42 -8.16 14.56
N ASP A 17 4.68 -8.55 14.33
CA ASP A 17 5.87 -7.90 14.88
C ASP A 17 6.84 -7.54 13.73
N PRO A 18 6.59 -6.41 13.03
CA PRO A 18 7.28 -6.07 11.78
C PRO A 18 8.74 -5.67 12.01
N PHE A 19 9.65 -6.24 11.21
CA PHE A 19 11.02 -5.75 11.11
C PHE A 19 11.10 -4.62 10.07
N LEU A 20 11.16 -3.38 10.56
CA LEU A 20 11.06 -2.20 9.70
C LEU A 20 12.37 -1.93 8.94
N PRO A 21 12.32 -1.59 7.63
CA PRO A 21 13.50 -1.13 6.90
C PRO A 21 14.10 0.13 7.51
N VAL A 22 13.24 1.04 7.97
CA VAL A 22 13.58 2.29 8.65
C VAL A 22 12.50 2.57 9.70
N ASP A 23 12.91 2.95 10.91
CA ASP A 23 11.97 3.50 11.89
C ASP A 23 11.82 5.01 11.69
N PHE A 24 10.57 5.47 11.57
CA PHE A 24 10.22 6.88 11.38
C PHE A 24 9.87 7.59 12.69
N GLU A 25 10.12 6.97 13.85
CA GLU A 25 9.91 7.55 15.19
C GLU A 25 8.46 8.04 15.40
N PHE A 26 7.48 7.26 14.93
CA PHE A 26 6.07 7.63 15.02
C PHE A 26 5.62 7.85 16.46
N LYS A 27 5.01 9.02 16.73
CA LYS A 27 4.42 9.37 18.02
C LYS A 27 2.90 9.32 17.92
N GLY A 28 2.30 8.43 18.71
CA GLY A 28 0.86 8.29 18.78
C GLY A 28 0.45 7.37 19.91
N GLU A 29 -0.85 7.36 20.19
CA GLU A 29 -1.44 6.55 21.26
C GLU A 29 -2.02 5.27 20.68
N ASP A 30 -1.92 4.17 21.41
CA ASP A 30 -2.63 2.93 21.07
C ASP A 30 -4.14 3.18 21.20
N ILE A 31 -4.89 2.85 20.15
CA ILE A 31 -6.33 3.07 20.10
C ILE A 31 -7.07 1.77 19.78
N ASN A 32 -8.18 1.57 20.47
CA ASN A 32 -9.02 0.39 20.29
C ASN A 32 -10.04 0.61 19.15
N ILE A 33 -9.56 0.54 17.91
CA ILE A 33 -10.39 0.57 16.70
C ILE A 33 -10.14 -0.69 15.85
N SER A 34 -11.10 -1.04 15.00
CA SER A 34 -10.93 -2.14 14.04
C SER A 34 -10.43 -1.63 12.69
N LEU A 35 -9.77 -2.50 11.92
CA LEU A 35 -9.35 -2.19 10.54
C LEU A 35 -10.54 -1.81 9.64
N SER A 36 -11.71 -2.40 9.87
CA SER A 36 -12.94 -2.08 9.14
C SER A 36 -13.37 -0.62 9.32
N GLN A 37 -13.10 0.00 10.47
CA GLN A 37 -13.35 1.43 10.69
C GLN A 37 -12.41 2.33 9.88
N LEU A 38 -11.24 1.82 9.48
CA LEU A 38 -10.34 2.46 8.52
C LEU A 38 -10.70 2.13 7.05
N GLY A 39 -11.70 1.28 6.82
CA GLY A 39 -12.07 0.78 5.49
C GLY A 39 -11.08 -0.24 4.93
N LEU A 40 -10.35 -0.93 5.79
CA LEU A 40 -9.33 -1.91 5.44
C LEU A 40 -9.71 -3.32 5.88
N SER A 41 -9.33 -4.31 5.09
CA SER A 41 -9.24 -5.71 5.51
C SER A 41 -7.80 -6.20 5.38
N VAL A 42 -7.40 -7.08 6.29
CA VAL A 42 -6.07 -7.70 6.30
C VAL A 42 -6.26 -9.20 6.40
N SER A 43 -5.58 -9.94 5.52
CA SER A 43 -5.45 -11.39 5.59
C SER A 43 -3.97 -11.78 5.59
N ILE A 44 -3.67 -12.90 6.23
CA ILE A 44 -2.31 -13.44 6.35
C ILE A 44 -2.35 -14.88 5.87
N TYR A 45 -1.50 -15.23 4.93
CA TYR A 45 -1.34 -16.60 4.44
C TYR A 45 0.06 -16.80 3.85
N ASP A 46 0.64 -17.99 4.02
CA ASP A 46 1.96 -18.36 3.48
C ASP A 46 3.04 -17.28 3.67
N ASP A 47 3.18 -16.78 4.90
CA ASP A 47 4.13 -15.74 5.29
C ASP A 47 3.99 -14.42 4.50
N LYS A 48 2.77 -14.11 4.06
CA LYS A 48 2.42 -12.88 3.34
C LYS A 48 1.29 -12.17 4.02
N VAL A 49 1.37 -10.85 4.04
CA VAL A 49 0.28 -9.96 4.44
C VAL A 49 -0.39 -9.42 3.18
N VAL A 50 -1.71 -9.54 3.13
CA VAL A 50 -2.53 -8.92 2.09
C VAL A 50 -3.45 -7.89 2.73
N VAL A 51 -3.34 -6.65 2.27
CA VAL A 51 -4.19 -5.54 2.68
C VAL A 51 -5.12 -5.20 1.54
N GLU A 52 -6.42 -5.16 1.80
CA GLU A 52 -7.42 -4.78 0.80
C GLU A 52 -8.20 -3.54 1.26
N LYS A 53 -8.68 -2.77 0.28
CA LYS A 53 -9.67 -1.72 0.47
C LYS A 53 -10.64 -1.71 -0.73
N PRO A 54 -11.90 -1.30 -0.56
CA PRO A 54 -12.81 -1.08 -1.69
C PRO A 54 -12.28 -0.04 -2.69
N LEU A 55 -12.64 -0.15 -3.96
CA LEU A 55 -12.30 0.79 -5.02
C LEU A 55 -13.58 1.21 -5.75
N ASP A 56 -13.98 2.46 -5.57
CA ASP A 56 -15.18 2.98 -6.22
C ASP A 56 -14.95 3.40 -7.68
N LEU A 57 -16.02 3.44 -8.47
CA LEU A 57 -15.96 3.78 -9.89
C LEU A 57 -15.32 5.17 -10.15
N LYS A 58 -15.70 6.14 -9.32
CA LYS A 58 -15.24 7.54 -9.40
C LYS A 58 -14.04 7.84 -8.49
N GLU A 59 -13.55 6.85 -7.76
CA GLU A 59 -12.34 7.02 -6.97
C GLU A 59 -11.13 7.12 -7.90
N HIS A 60 -10.18 7.98 -7.59
CA HIS A 60 -8.89 8.03 -8.26
C HIS A 60 -7.80 7.53 -7.32
N VAL A 61 -6.88 6.73 -7.86
CA VAL A 61 -5.69 6.27 -7.13
C VAL A 61 -4.48 6.82 -7.85
N VAL A 62 -3.62 7.56 -7.15
CA VAL A 62 -2.44 8.22 -7.74
C VAL A 62 -1.17 7.89 -6.96
N ASP A 63 -0.03 8.31 -7.51
CA ASP A 63 1.32 8.11 -6.97
C ASP A 63 1.93 6.72 -7.28
N LEU A 64 2.55 6.01 -6.32
CA LEU A 64 3.47 4.87 -6.50
C LEU A 64 4.90 5.22 -6.97
N GLY A 65 5.28 6.50 -6.95
CA GLY A 65 6.59 6.97 -7.38
C GLY A 65 6.77 6.93 -8.90
N GLU A 66 7.94 6.45 -9.35
CA GLU A 66 8.31 6.45 -10.77
C GLU A 66 7.61 5.28 -11.49
N LYS A 67 6.56 5.60 -12.27
CA LYS A 67 5.82 4.64 -13.09
C LYS A 67 5.60 5.17 -14.50
N ALA A 68 5.91 4.35 -15.51
CA ALA A 68 5.72 4.67 -16.93
C ALA A 68 4.25 4.50 -17.42
N PHE A 69 3.29 4.86 -16.58
CA PHE A 69 1.84 4.70 -16.80
C PHE A 69 1.10 6.03 -16.58
N GLU A 70 -0.19 6.05 -16.92
CA GLU A 70 -1.12 7.15 -16.61
C GLU A 70 -1.09 7.51 -15.12
N LEU A 71 -1.32 8.79 -14.80
CA LEU A 71 -1.31 9.29 -13.41
C LEU A 71 -2.34 8.58 -12.51
N ASP A 72 -3.53 8.32 -13.05
CA ASP A 72 -4.51 7.46 -12.38
C ASP A 72 -4.09 6.00 -12.56
N ARG A 73 -3.79 5.36 -11.44
CA ARG A 73 -3.17 4.03 -11.34
C ARG A 73 -4.19 2.90 -11.39
N LYS A 74 -5.48 3.18 -11.57
CA LYS A 74 -6.49 2.12 -11.70
C LYS A 74 -6.19 1.18 -12.87
N ARG A 75 -6.67 -0.05 -12.73
CA ARG A 75 -6.69 -1.12 -13.74
C ARG A 75 -5.32 -1.69 -14.07
N LYS A 76 -4.42 -1.74 -13.08
CA LYS A 76 -3.09 -2.32 -13.23
C LYS A 76 -2.59 -2.95 -11.93
N ARG A 77 -1.67 -3.90 -12.10
CA ARG A 77 -0.83 -4.46 -11.05
C ARG A 77 0.57 -3.90 -11.20
N TYR A 78 1.06 -3.24 -10.16
CA TYR A 78 2.38 -2.63 -10.09
C TYR A 78 3.29 -3.41 -9.15
N VAL A 79 4.53 -3.56 -9.55
CA VAL A 79 5.61 -4.13 -8.75
C VAL A 79 6.39 -2.97 -8.13
N ILE A 80 6.66 -3.04 -6.84
CA ILE A 80 7.58 -2.12 -6.15
C ILE A 80 8.88 -2.89 -5.96
N TYR A 81 9.84 -2.66 -6.86
CA TYR A 81 11.14 -3.32 -6.79
C TYR A 81 12.14 -2.57 -7.68
N ASN A 82 13.20 -2.02 -7.09
CA ASN A 82 14.17 -1.24 -7.87
C ASN A 82 14.94 -2.16 -8.81
N ILE A 83 14.95 -1.83 -10.09
CA ILE A 83 15.73 -2.53 -11.12
C ILE A 83 16.45 -1.51 -12.01
N ASP A 84 17.53 -1.94 -12.67
CA ASP A 84 18.03 -1.19 -13.83
C ASP A 84 17.11 -1.46 -15.03
N ALA A 85 16.29 -0.47 -15.38
CA ALA A 85 15.29 -0.59 -16.44
C ALA A 85 15.85 -0.32 -17.86
N GLY A 86 17.12 0.08 -17.98
CA GLY A 86 17.78 0.41 -19.24
C GLY A 86 17.04 1.47 -20.08
N ALA A 87 16.96 1.23 -21.39
CA ALA A 87 16.19 2.06 -22.32
C ALA A 87 14.67 1.80 -22.19
N TYR A 88 14.12 2.09 -21.01
CA TYR A 88 12.75 1.74 -20.67
C TYR A 88 11.73 2.44 -21.56
N LYS A 89 10.58 1.79 -21.74
CA LYS A 89 9.48 2.27 -22.59
C LYS A 89 8.24 2.58 -21.76
N ARG A 90 7.28 3.26 -22.38
CA ARG A 90 5.93 3.43 -21.81
C ARG A 90 5.35 2.05 -21.47
N PHE A 91 4.70 1.96 -20.32
CA PHE A 91 4.11 0.75 -19.74
C PHE A 91 5.08 -0.33 -19.27
N GLN A 92 6.37 0.00 -19.12
CA GLN A 92 7.34 -0.84 -18.44
C GLN A 92 7.26 -0.66 -16.91
N ASP A 93 7.36 -1.76 -16.17
CA ASP A 93 7.32 -1.83 -14.71
C ASP A 93 8.10 -3.07 -14.23
N PRO A 94 8.85 -3.02 -13.12
CA PRO A 94 9.15 -1.84 -12.31
C PRO A 94 10.26 -0.95 -12.92
N LEU A 95 10.57 0.16 -12.24
CA LEU A 95 11.60 1.13 -12.64
C LEU A 95 12.61 1.37 -11.48
N TYR A 96 13.39 2.45 -11.57
CA TYR A 96 14.51 2.72 -10.67
C TYR A 96 14.05 3.13 -9.28
N ILE A 97 12.99 3.94 -9.19
CA ILE A 97 12.46 4.46 -7.93
C ILE A 97 11.05 3.93 -7.70
N ASN A 98 10.85 3.20 -6.61
CA ASN A 98 9.53 2.72 -6.21
C ASN A 98 9.23 3.25 -4.81
N ILE A 99 8.14 4.00 -4.68
CA ILE A 99 7.68 4.53 -3.40
C ILE A 99 6.44 3.71 -3.00
N PRO A 100 6.46 2.94 -1.89
CA PRO A 100 5.32 2.17 -1.36
C PRO A 100 4.15 3.02 -0.86
N PHE A 101 3.76 4.05 -1.59
CA PHE A 101 2.77 5.04 -1.20
C PHE A 101 1.80 5.31 -2.35
N PHE A 102 0.51 5.35 -2.04
CA PHE A 102 -0.50 5.86 -2.96
C PHE A 102 -1.48 6.77 -2.24
N ILE A 103 -2.11 7.65 -3.01
CA ILE A 103 -3.21 8.50 -2.55
C ILE A 103 -4.49 8.01 -3.22
N SER A 104 -5.54 7.84 -2.43
CA SER A 104 -6.90 7.57 -2.88
C SER A 104 -7.76 8.81 -2.66
N THR A 105 -8.47 9.26 -3.68
CA THR A 105 -9.42 10.37 -3.59
C THR A 105 -10.80 9.94 -4.09
N LYS A 106 -11.81 10.16 -3.24
CA LYS A 106 -13.22 9.85 -3.50
C LYS A 106 -14.09 10.94 -2.89
N GLU A 107 -14.95 11.56 -3.69
CA GLU A 107 -16.02 12.45 -3.21
C GLU A 107 -15.57 13.54 -2.20
N GLY A 108 -14.40 14.15 -2.46
CA GLY A 108 -13.85 15.20 -1.59
C GLY A 108 -13.07 14.68 -0.38
N GLU A 109 -13.03 13.37 -0.16
CA GLU A 109 -12.15 12.72 0.80
C GLU A 109 -10.86 12.26 0.12
N THR A 110 -9.71 12.54 0.73
CA THR A 110 -8.39 12.12 0.22
C THR A 110 -7.61 11.46 1.35
N ARG A 111 -7.13 10.23 1.12
CA ARG A 111 -6.36 9.45 2.09
C ARG A 111 -5.09 8.91 1.45
N GLY A 112 -3.97 9.05 2.16
CA GLY A 112 -2.70 8.45 1.79
C GLY A 112 -2.51 7.09 2.47
N TYR A 113 -1.90 6.14 1.76
CA TYR A 113 -1.60 4.79 2.24
C TYR A 113 -0.12 4.51 2.00
N PHE A 114 0.65 4.37 3.07
CA PHE A 114 2.09 4.09 3.03
C PHE A 114 2.39 2.73 3.65
N PHE A 115 3.18 1.92 2.96
CA PHE A 115 3.62 0.59 3.39
C PHE A 115 5.12 0.62 3.66
N ASN A 116 5.52 0.57 4.92
CA ASN A 116 6.95 0.61 5.30
C ASN A 116 7.61 -0.77 5.14
N SER A 117 7.78 -1.20 3.90
CA SER A 117 8.48 -2.44 3.53
C SER A 117 9.35 -2.17 2.30
N ALA A 118 10.57 -2.70 2.33
CA ALA A 118 11.53 -2.62 1.24
C ALA A 118 11.60 -3.92 0.42
N SER A 119 10.73 -4.90 0.71
CA SER A 119 10.62 -6.11 -0.10
C SER A 119 9.87 -5.84 -1.41
N LYS A 120 9.66 -6.90 -2.18
CA LYS A 120 8.96 -6.82 -3.47
C LYS A 120 7.45 -6.75 -3.28
N LEU A 121 6.93 -5.55 -3.04
CA LEU A 121 5.48 -5.34 -2.90
C LEU A 121 4.75 -5.44 -4.23
N ILE A 122 3.48 -5.83 -4.17
CA ILE A 122 2.57 -5.81 -5.32
C ILE A 122 1.37 -4.94 -4.97
N PHE A 123 1.10 -3.91 -5.78
CA PHE A 123 -0.09 -3.08 -5.70
C PHE A 123 -1.01 -3.43 -6.87
N ASP A 124 -2.07 -4.18 -6.62
CA ASP A 124 -3.15 -4.44 -7.58
C ASP A 124 -4.27 -3.43 -7.37
N ILE A 125 -4.47 -2.54 -8.34
CA ILE A 125 -5.43 -1.44 -8.24
C ILE A 125 -6.58 -1.75 -9.18
N GLY A 126 -7.46 -2.65 -8.76
CA GLY A 126 -8.66 -3.00 -9.49
C GLY A 126 -8.41 -3.72 -10.82
N LEU A 127 -7.32 -4.49 -10.93
CA LEU A 127 -7.03 -5.36 -12.06
C LEU A 127 -7.58 -6.78 -11.80
N GLU A 128 -7.25 -7.37 -10.66
CA GLU A 128 -7.74 -8.71 -10.28
C GLU A 128 -9.21 -8.69 -9.90
N GLU A 129 -9.58 -7.75 -9.03
CA GLU A 129 -10.95 -7.53 -8.58
C GLU A 129 -11.32 -6.08 -8.84
N TYR A 130 -12.22 -5.84 -9.79
CA TYR A 130 -12.51 -4.50 -10.32
C TYR A 130 -12.90 -3.46 -9.25
N TYR A 131 -13.45 -3.88 -8.13
CA TYR A 131 -13.92 -3.03 -7.04
C TYR A 131 -13.00 -3.05 -5.80
N LYS A 132 -11.74 -3.47 -5.94
CA LYS A 132 -10.77 -3.49 -4.84
C LYS A 132 -9.41 -2.93 -5.22
N VAL A 133 -8.74 -2.34 -4.24
CA VAL A 133 -7.28 -2.24 -4.19
C VAL A 133 -6.77 -3.36 -3.29
N LYS A 134 -5.76 -4.09 -3.74
CA LYS A 134 -5.11 -5.18 -3.00
C LYS A 134 -3.60 -4.94 -3.00
N VAL A 135 -3.01 -4.87 -1.82
CA VAL A 135 -1.57 -4.72 -1.62
C VAL A 135 -1.04 -5.99 -0.98
N LEU A 136 -0.13 -6.65 -1.67
CA LEU A 136 0.56 -7.84 -1.16
C LEU A 136 1.96 -7.46 -0.69
N VAL A 137 2.22 -7.77 0.57
CA VAL A 137 3.49 -7.63 1.25
C VAL A 137 4.03 -9.03 1.47
N PRO A 138 5.16 -9.43 0.84
CA PRO A 138 5.71 -10.77 0.95
C PRO A 138 6.49 -10.98 2.26
N GLU A 139 5.89 -10.56 3.37
CA GLU A 139 6.39 -10.64 4.74
C GLU A 139 5.18 -10.85 5.66
N ASP A 140 5.32 -11.66 6.71
CA ASP A 140 4.33 -11.84 7.78
C ASP A 140 4.78 -11.30 9.13
N SER A 141 6.10 -11.22 9.32
CA SER A 141 6.85 -10.79 10.49
C SER A 141 6.33 -11.30 11.83
N LEU A 142 6.87 -12.41 12.29
CA LEU A 142 7.62 -12.45 13.56
C LEU A 142 9.04 -12.89 13.18
N ALA A 143 10.06 -12.13 13.61
CA ALA A 143 11.46 -12.43 13.31
C ALA A 143 11.88 -13.86 13.70
#